data_AF-A0A9E1F5M8-F1
#
_entry.id   AF-A0A9E1F5M8-F1
#
_cell.length_a   1.000
_cell.length_b   1.000
_cell.length_c   1.000
_cell.angle_alpha   90.00
_cell.angle_beta   90.00
_cell.angle_gamma   90.00
#
_symmetry.space_group_name_H-M   'P 1'
#
loop_
_entity.id
_entity.type
_entity.pdbx_description
1 polymer ?
#
loop_
_entity_poly.entity_id
_entity_poly.type
_entity_poly.pdbx_seq_one_letter_code
_entity_poly.pdbx_strand_id
1 'polypeptide(L)'
;FHNEGSHPHLHLISYSVGKEPYMTEQGLLHFKSDFAGEIFKHDLYHIYQDQAAHRDELRRTGREKMADIVRQINNGAYDNEIIKMLLRELVQELDQFKGKMVYGYMPKKAKNLIDGIVDELAREERIAELYSLWYEQKENVVCTYQDTMPQRILLSQNKEFKTIKNAVIQEALNLFHNRNTFEDEHVDQPEEDNEPVEESNLKKNPRADPNDIHLKGQTSIDFAVQVPTSSANKENACAHSQSNSDISLASFRLLAQMTQILQDDISKNDNIHSHIEKKLQQKITEKKWMQGQKQG
;
A
#
# COMPACT_ATOMS: atom_id res chain seq x y z
N PHE A 1 -2.37 25.46 25.33
CA PHE A 1 -3.49 25.30 26.28
C PHE A 1 -4.73 24.95 25.46
N HIS A 2 -5.15 23.69 25.47
CA HIS A 2 -6.46 23.26 24.96
C HIS A 2 -7.16 22.50 26.08
N ASN A 3 -8.33 23.01 26.47
CA ASN A 3 -9.14 22.50 27.57
C ASN A 3 -10.14 21.46 27.03
N GLU A 4 -9.63 20.38 26.46
CA GLU A 4 -10.44 19.20 26.12
C GLU A 4 -10.08 18.10 27.13
N GLY A 5 -10.63 18.21 28.34
CA GLY A 5 -10.26 17.38 29.50
C GLY A 5 -10.61 15.89 29.41
N SER A 6 -11.01 15.39 28.23
CA SER A 6 -11.55 14.03 28.08
C SER A 6 -10.76 13.15 27.10
N HIS A 7 -9.79 13.69 26.36
CA HIS A 7 -9.02 12.94 25.37
C HIS A 7 -7.51 13.02 25.65
N PRO A 8 -6.77 11.91 25.52
CA PRO A 8 -5.31 11.94 25.60
C PRO A 8 -4.75 12.81 24.49
N HIS A 9 -3.87 13.76 24.82
CA HIS A 9 -3.20 14.62 23.85
C HIS A 9 -1.69 14.63 24.09
N LEU A 10 -0.92 14.70 23.00
CA LEU A 10 0.53 14.68 23.00
C LEU A 10 1.08 16.04 22.53
N HIS A 11 2.02 16.61 23.28
CA HIS A 11 2.81 17.77 22.82
C HIS A 11 4.16 17.28 22.32
N LEU A 12 4.42 17.43 21.03
CA LEU A 12 5.72 17.13 20.43
C LEU A 12 6.49 18.44 20.18
N ILE A 13 7.75 18.49 20.60
CA ILE A 13 8.65 19.60 20.32
C ILE A 13 9.86 19.04 19.58
N SER A 14 10.09 19.52 18.35
CA SER A 14 11.23 19.13 17.52
C SER A 14 12.15 20.33 17.34
N TYR A 15 13.46 20.12 17.50
CA TYR A 15 14.48 21.15 17.34
C TYR A 15 15.32 20.87 16.09
N SER A 16 15.58 21.89 15.27
CA SER A 16 16.51 21.81 14.14
C SER A 16 17.79 22.61 14.44
N VAL A 17 18.93 22.14 13.94
CA VAL A 17 20.23 22.83 14.11
C VAL A 17 20.38 23.99 13.10
N GLY A 18 19.58 24.01 12.03
CA GLY A 18 19.61 25.00 10.95
C GLY A 18 18.38 25.92 10.89
N LYS A 19 18.35 26.80 9.88
CA LYS A 19 17.20 27.73 9.65
C LYS A 19 15.96 27.05 9.07
N GLU A 20 16.08 25.82 8.57
CA GLU A 20 14.97 25.06 8.02
C GLU A 20 14.28 24.25 9.12
N PRO A 21 12.95 24.10 9.05
CA PRO A 21 12.23 23.22 9.97
C PRO A 21 12.66 21.77 9.74
N TYR A 22 12.98 21.07 10.82
CA TYR A 22 13.37 19.65 10.76
C TYR A 22 12.22 18.74 10.28
N MET A 23 10.97 19.17 10.49
CA MET A 23 9.77 18.41 10.15
C MET A 23 9.10 18.98 8.89
N THR A 24 8.90 18.14 7.87
CA THR A 24 8.11 18.47 6.68
C THR A 24 6.63 18.14 6.92
N GLU A 25 5.73 18.65 6.09
CA GLU A 25 4.30 18.31 6.17
C GLU A 25 4.07 16.80 5.97
N GLN A 26 4.81 16.18 5.05
CA GLN A 26 4.77 14.73 4.81
C GLN A 26 5.32 13.93 6.00
N GLY A 27 6.43 14.37 6.60
CA GLY A 27 6.98 13.76 7.82
C GLY A 27 6.01 13.86 9.00
N LEU A 28 5.35 15.01 9.16
CA LEU A 28 4.31 15.19 10.17
C LEU A 28 3.12 14.25 9.94
N LEU A 29 2.71 14.06 8.69
CA LEU A 29 1.61 13.16 8.36
C LEU A 29 1.96 11.68 8.62
N HIS A 30 3.16 11.25 8.23
CA HIS A 30 3.67 9.92 8.52
C HIS A 30 3.68 9.65 10.03
N PHE A 31 4.23 10.62 10.77
CA PHE A 31 4.26 10.58 12.22
C PHE A 31 2.86 10.47 12.84
N LYS A 32 1.90 11.28 12.39
CA LYS A 32 0.51 11.22 12.86
C LYS A 32 -0.13 9.85 12.58
N SER A 33 0.09 9.30 11.37
CA SER A 33 -0.39 7.99 10.96
C SER A 33 0.12 6.87 11.86
N ASP A 34 1.42 6.88 12.17
CA ASP A 34 2.03 5.88 13.05
C ASP A 34 1.50 5.95 14.48
N PHE A 35 1.33 7.16 15.00
CA PHE A 35 0.75 7.38 16.33
C PHE A 35 -0.67 6.86 16.41
N ALA A 36 -1.52 7.23 15.46
CA ALA A 36 -2.88 6.73 15.40
C ALA A 36 -2.92 5.21 15.26
N GLY A 37 -2.03 4.64 14.44
CA GLY A 37 -1.88 3.20 14.25
C GLY A 37 -1.57 2.42 15.53
N GLU A 38 -0.73 2.95 16.41
CA GLU A 38 -0.38 2.28 17.68
C GLU A 38 -1.39 2.59 18.80
N ILE A 39 -1.90 3.82 18.90
CA ILE A 39 -2.90 4.21 19.91
C ILE A 39 -4.23 3.49 19.66
N PHE A 40 -4.73 3.54 18.42
CA PHE A 40 -6.02 2.96 18.02
C PHE A 40 -5.87 1.56 17.44
N LYS A 41 -4.78 0.87 17.74
CA LYS A 41 -4.46 -0.45 17.17
C LYS A 41 -5.60 -1.47 17.27
N HIS A 42 -6.29 -1.49 18.40
CA HIS A 42 -7.42 -2.42 18.62
C HIS A 42 -8.66 -1.98 17.84
N ASP A 43 -8.92 -0.67 17.76
CA ASP A 43 -10.06 -0.12 17.02
C ASP A 43 -9.88 -0.31 15.51
N LEU A 44 -8.65 -0.10 15.02
CA LEU A 44 -8.26 -0.30 13.62
C LEU A 44 -8.21 -1.77 13.20
N TYR A 45 -8.12 -2.71 14.14
CA TYR A 45 -8.02 -4.14 13.83
C TYR A 45 -9.20 -4.63 12.98
N HIS A 46 -10.43 -4.30 13.40
CA HIS A 46 -11.64 -4.70 12.68
C HIS A 46 -11.76 -3.98 11.33
N ILE A 47 -11.35 -2.72 11.25
CA ILE A 47 -11.33 -1.95 10.00
C ILE A 47 -10.41 -2.62 8.97
N TYR A 48 -9.21 -3.04 9.37
CA TYR A 48 -8.30 -3.76 8.47
C TYR A 48 -8.82 -5.14 8.07
N GLN A 49 -9.50 -5.84 8.98
CA GLN A 49 -10.12 -7.13 8.69
C GLN A 49 -11.22 -6.98 7.62
N ASP A 50 -12.11 -6.00 7.78
CA ASP A 50 -13.17 -5.72 6.83
C ASP A 50 -12.62 -5.21 5.49
N GLN A 51 -11.59 -4.35 5.53
CA GLN A 51 -10.89 -3.90 4.33
C GLN A 51 -10.31 -5.09 3.55
N ALA A 52 -9.65 -6.04 4.22
CA ALA A 52 -9.13 -7.25 3.58
C ALA A 52 -10.26 -8.10 2.98
N ALA A 53 -11.35 -8.31 3.72
CA ALA A 53 -12.51 -9.07 3.26
C ALA A 53 -13.15 -8.45 2.01
N HIS A 54 -13.40 -7.13 2.02
CA HIS A 54 -13.95 -6.43 0.84
C HIS A 54 -12.99 -6.45 -0.34
N ARG A 55 -11.68 -6.33 -0.11
CA ARG A 55 -10.68 -6.42 -1.18
C ARG A 55 -10.73 -7.80 -1.84
N ASP A 56 -10.74 -8.85 -1.05
CA ASP A 56 -10.65 -10.22 -1.55
C ASP A 56 -11.95 -10.63 -2.24
N GLU A 57 -13.09 -10.21 -1.71
CA GLU A 57 -14.41 -10.38 -2.33
C GLU A 57 -14.54 -9.61 -3.64
N LEU A 58 -14.06 -8.37 -3.70
CA LEU A 58 -14.02 -7.57 -4.93
C LEU A 58 -13.11 -8.22 -5.98
N ARG A 59 -11.93 -8.69 -5.58
CA ARG A 59 -11.02 -9.43 -6.47
C ARG A 59 -11.69 -10.69 -7.01
N ARG A 60 -12.42 -11.45 -6.19
CA ARG A 60 -13.15 -12.66 -6.60
C ARG A 60 -14.27 -12.32 -7.58
N THR A 61 -15.17 -11.41 -7.17
CA THR A 61 -16.32 -10.96 -7.95
C THR A 61 -15.90 -10.40 -9.31
N GLY A 62 -14.84 -9.58 -9.35
CA GLY A 62 -14.32 -9.03 -10.60
C GLY A 62 -13.80 -10.09 -11.57
N ARG A 63 -13.16 -11.17 -11.07
CA ARG A 63 -12.72 -12.30 -11.91
C ARG A 63 -13.91 -13.09 -12.44
N GLU A 64 -14.84 -13.45 -11.55
CA GLU A 64 -16.06 -14.19 -11.92
C GLU A 64 -16.89 -13.43 -12.96
N LYS A 65 -17.03 -12.11 -12.79
CA LYS A 65 -17.75 -11.27 -13.74
C LYS A 65 -17.10 -11.25 -15.11
N MET A 66 -15.77 -11.13 -15.17
CA MET A 66 -15.04 -11.13 -16.43
C MET A 66 -15.21 -12.46 -17.17
N ALA A 67 -15.11 -13.59 -16.46
CA ALA A 67 -15.34 -14.91 -17.04
C ALA A 67 -16.79 -15.08 -17.54
N ASP A 68 -17.77 -14.59 -16.77
CA ASP A 68 -19.18 -14.63 -17.17
C ASP A 68 -19.44 -13.79 -18.43
N ILE A 69 -18.86 -12.59 -18.55
CA ILE A 69 -18.95 -11.76 -19.74
C ILE A 69 -18.42 -12.51 -20.98
N VAL A 70 -17.25 -13.13 -20.88
CA VAL A 70 -16.67 -13.90 -21.98
C VAL A 70 -17.56 -15.08 -22.36
N ARG A 71 -18.12 -15.79 -21.39
CA ARG A 71 -19.09 -16.86 -21.61
C ARG A 71 -20.34 -16.36 -22.34
N GLN A 72 -20.90 -15.22 -21.93
CA GLN A 72 -22.08 -14.63 -22.57
C GLN A 72 -21.77 -14.16 -24.01
N ILE A 73 -20.57 -13.61 -24.25
CA ILE A 73 -20.11 -13.24 -25.59
C ILE A 73 -20.04 -14.47 -26.50
N ASN A 74 -19.46 -15.58 -26.04
CA ASN A 74 -19.39 -16.83 -26.81
C ASN A 74 -20.77 -17.41 -27.13
N ASN A 75 -21.74 -17.20 -26.24
CA ASN A 75 -23.13 -17.62 -26.44
C ASN A 75 -23.97 -16.59 -27.23
N GLY A 76 -23.38 -15.45 -27.62
CA GLY A 76 -24.09 -14.39 -28.35
C GLY A 76 -25.12 -13.60 -27.53
N ALA A 77 -25.06 -13.69 -26.20
CA ALA A 77 -26.07 -13.14 -25.28
C ALA A 77 -25.60 -11.90 -24.48
N TYR A 78 -24.49 -11.28 -24.90
CA TYR A 78 -23.91 -10.12 -24.19
C TYR A 78 -24.17 -8.79 -24.91
N ASP A 79 -24.83 -7.86 -24.21
CA ASP A 79 -25.39 -6.64 -24.82
C ASP A 79 -24.47 -5.42 -24.75
N ASN A 80 -23.47 -5.38 -23.86
CA ASN A 80 -22.60 -4.21 -23.73
C ASN A 80 -21.58 -4.15 -24.87
N GLU A 81 -21.86 -3.31 -25.88
CA GLU A 81 -21.00 -3.08 -27.05
C GLU A 81 -19.63 -2.51 -26.70
N ILE A 82 -19.53 -1.68 -25.66
CA ILE A 82 -18.26 -1.03 -25.27
C ILE A 82 -17.26 -2.09 -24.83
N ILE A 83 -17.67 -3.00 -23.93
CA ILE A 83 -16.82 -4.09 -23.48
C ILE A 83 -16.47 -5.04 -24.64
N LYS A 84 -17.42 -5.35 -25.53
CA LYS A 84 -17.15 -6.18 -26.72
C LYS A 84 -16.09 -5.56 -27.63
N MET A 85 -16.19 -4.26 -27.88
CA MET A 85 -15.22 -3.53 -28.69
C MET A 85 -13.83 -3.54 -28.04
N LEU A 86 -13.74 -3.18 -26.76
CA LEU A 86 -12.48 -3.17 -26.01
C LEU A 86 -11.82 -4.56 -25.95
N LEU A 87 -12.60 -5.61 -25.74
CA LEU A 87 -12.10 -7.00 -25.75
C LEU A 87 -11.58 -7.41 -27.13
N ARG A 88 -12.29 -7.06 -28.21
CA ARG A 88 -11.84 -7.37 -29.59
C ARG A 88 -10.52 -6.69 -29.91
N GLU A 89 -10.38 -5.42 -29.56
CA GLU A 89 -9.12 -4.68 -29.73
C GLU A 89 -8.02 -5.28 -28.85
N LEU A 90 -8.33 -5.64 -27.60
CA LEU A 90 -7.36 -6.26 -26.70
C LEU A 90 -6.87 -7.60 -27.26
N VAL A 91 -7.76 -8.43 -27.79
CA VAL A 91 -7.40 -9.70 -28.44
C VAL A 91 -6.43 -9.48 -29.61
N GLN A 92 -6.68 -8.47 -30.46
CA GLN A 92 -5.78 -8.15 -31.57
C GLN A 92 -4.40 -7.67 -31.10
N GLU A 93 -4.35 -6.89 -30.03
CA GLU A 93 -3.09 -6.46 -29.42
C GLU A 93 -2.32 -7.62 -28.80
N LEU A 94 -3.03 -8.56 -28.14
CA LEU A 94 -2.42 -9.73 -27.51
C LEU A 94 -1.85 -10.71 -28.54
N ASP A 95 -2.49 -10.88 -29.69
CA ASP A 95 -2.02 -11.73 -30.80
C ASP A 95 -0.63 -11.28 -31.33
N GLN A 96 -0.41 -9.96 -31.41
CA GLN A 96 0.85 -9.39 -31.90
C GLN A 96 1.93 -9.33 -30.81
N PHE A 97 1.58 -9.53 -29.55
CA PHE A 97 2.47 -9.33 -28.42
C PHE A 97 3.28 -10.60 -28.08
N LYS A 98 4.60 -10.52 -28.24
CA LYS A 98 5.54 -11.60 -27.91
C LYS A 98 6.24 -11.31 -26.58
N GLY A 99 5.59 -11.58 -25.45
CA GLY A 99 6.13 -11.29 -24.12
C GLY A 99 5.31 -11.91 -22.98
N LYS A 100 5.68 -11.60 -21.73
CA LYS A 100 4.97 -12.11 -20.53
C LYS A 100 3.56 -11.51 -20.47
N MET A 101 2.54 -12.38 -20.48
CA MET A 101 1.12 -12.03 -20.48
C MET A 101 0.59 -11.59 -19.10
N VAL A 102 1.24 -10.60 -18.49
CA VAL A 102 0.88 -10.04 -17.19
C VAL A 102 0.83 -8.52 -17.28
N TYR A 103 -0.17 -7.88 -16.65
CA TYR A 103 -0.46 -6.45 -16.80
C TYR A 103 0.77 -5.54 -16.70
N GLY A 104 1.71 -5.83 -15.77
CA GLY A 104 2.92 -5.02 -15.59
C GLY A 104 3.82 -4.92 -16.82
N TYR A 105 3.88 -5.98 -17.64
CA TYR A 105 4.77 -6.10 -18.79
C TYR A 105 4.12 -5.65 -20.11
N MET A 106 2.81 -5.39 -20.09
CA MET A 106 2.07 -5.00 -21.28
C MET A 106 2.45 -3.60 -21.79
N PRO A 107 2.41 -3.37 -23.12
CA PRO A 107 2.61 -2.06 -23.70
C PRO A 107 1.48 -1.11 -23.30
N LYS A 108 1.73 0.21 -23.39
CA LYS A 108 0.77 1.24 -22.97
C LYS A 108 -0.61 1.09 -23.65
N LYS A 109 -0.63 0.71 -24.93
CA LYS A 109 -1.87 0.50 -25.69
C LYS A 109 -2.74 -0.60 -25.07
N ALA A 110 -2.17 -1.79 -24.84
CA ALA A 110 -2.87 -2.89 -24.18
C ALA A 110 -3.29 -2.54 -22.74
N LYS A 111 -2.44 -1.85 -21.97
CA LYS A 111 -2.79 -1.39 -20.61
C LYS A 111 -4.02 -0.48 -20.60
N ASN A 112 -4.12 0.45 -21.55
CA ASN A 112 -5.28 1.34 -21.65
C ASN A 112 -6.58 0.57 -21.97
N LEU A 113 -6.51 -0.46 -22.83
CA LEU A 113 -7.66 -1.31 -23.13
C LEU A 113 -8.10 -2.11 -21.89
N ILE A 114 -7.14 -2.68 -21.16
CA ILE A 114 -7.40 -3.42 -19.92
C ILE A 114 -8.01 -2.49 -18.87
N ASP A 115 -7.44 -1.29 -18.68
CA ASP A 115 -7.94 -0.30 -17.73
C ASP A 115 -9.36 0.14 -18.11
N GLY A 116 -9.63 0.37 -19.40
CA GLY A 116 -10.97 0.67 -19.90
C GLY A 116 -11.98 -0.44 -19.59
N ILE A 117 -11.62 -1.71 -19.80
CA ILE A 117 -12.48 -2.85 -19.44
C ILE A 117 -12.75 -2.87 -17.94
N VAL A 118 -11.73 -2.67 -17.10
CA VAL A 118 -11.90 -2.63 -15.64
C VAL A 118 -12.77 -1.45 -15.20
N ASP A 119 -12.68 -0.30 -15.88
CA ASP A 119 -13.56 0.84 -15.61
C ASP A 119 -15.01 0.56 -16.01
N GLU A 120 -15.25 -0.19 -17.10
CA GLU A 120 -16.59 -0.67 -17.43
C GLU A 120 -17.12 -1.67 -16.40
N LEU A 121 -16.28 -2.61 -15.94
CA LEU A 121 -16.63 -3.54 -14.86
C LEU A 121 -16.99 -2.79 -13.56
N ALA A 122 -16.28 -1.71 -13.26
CA ALA A 122 -16.53 -0.88 -12.08
C ALA A 122 -17.91 -0.20 -12.08
N ARG A 123 -18.63 -0.18 -13.23
CA ARG A 123 -20.00 0.33 -13.30
C ARG A 123 -21.05 -0.69 -12.90
N GLU A 124 -20.70 -1.97 -12.79
CA GLU A 124 -21.63 -2.97 -12.29
C GLU A 124 -21.95 -2.69 -10.82
N GLU A 125 -23.24 -2.72 -10.46
CA GLU A 125 -23.74 -2.41 -9.12
C GLU A 125 -22.97 -3.12 -8.01
N ARG A 126 -22.76 -4.45 -8.16
CA ARG A 126 -22.08 -5.25 -7.14
C ARG A 126 -20.60 -4.90 -7.00
N ILE A 127 -19.91 -4.64 -8.11
CA ILE A 127 -18.49 -4.25 -8.11
C ILE A 127 -18.33 -2.84 -7.53
N ALA A 128 -19.21 -1.92 -7.90
CA ALA A 128 -19.23 -0.55 -7.40
C ALA A 128 -19.47 -0.51 -5.88
N GLU A 129 -20.42 -1.30 -5.38
CA GLU A 129 -20.73 -1.45 -3.95
C GLU A 129 -19.51 -1.96 -3.17
N LEU A 130 -18.92 -3.07 -3.61
CA LEU A 130 -17.74 -3.65 -2.96
C LEU A 130 -16.54 -2.71 -2.97
N TYR A 131 -16.35 -1.97 -4.06
CA TYR A 131 -15.28 -0.97 -4.15
C TYR A 131 -15.52 0.20 -3.21
N SER A 132 -16.77 0.65 -3.08
CA SER A 132 -17.14 1.69 -2.11
C SER A 132 -16.91 1.24 -0.67
N LEU A 133 -17.32 0.03 -0.30
CA LEU A 133 -17.11 -0.53 1.03
C LEU A 133 -15.63 -0.68 1.35
N TRP A 134 -14.82 -1.15 0.40
CA TRP A 134 -13.37 -1.20 0.57
C TRP A 134 -12.76 0.19 0.80
N TYR A 135 -13.23 1.19 0.05
CA TYR A 135 -12.77 2.58 0.18
C TYR A 135 -13.19 3.21 1.50
N GLU A 136 -14.40 2.95 1.96
CA GLU A 136 -14.90 3.42 3.25
C GLU A 136 -13.98 2.94 4.38
N GLN A 137 -13.54 1.67 4.37
CA GLN A 137 -12.57 1.21 5.35
C GLN A 137 -11.20 1.88 5.20
N LYS A 138 -10.76 2.17 3.96
CA LYS A 138 -9.53 2.95 3.74
C LYS A 138 -9.65 4.36 4.31
N GLU A 139 -10.79 5.01 4.13
CA GLU A 139 -11.10 6.33 4.64
C GLU A 139 -11.17 6.33 6.16
N ASN A 140 -11.81 5.33 6.77
CA ASN A 140 -11.87 5.16 8.23
C ASN A 140 -10.48 5.11 8.86
N VAL A 141 -9.51 4.45 8.23
CA VAL A 141 -8.10 4.46 8.69
C VAL A 141 -7.52 5.87 8.61
N VAL A 142 -7.66 6.57 7.48
CA VAL A 142 -7.10 7.92 7.29
C VAL A 142 -7.70 8.94 8.26
N CYS A 143 -9.01 8.82 8.52
CA CYS A 143 -9.75 9.70 9.43
C CYS A 143 -9.22 9.68 10.87
N THR A 144 -8.47 8.65 11.26
CA THR A 144 -7.90 8.56 12.61
C THR A 144 -6.78 9.56 12.87
N TYR A 145 -6.17 10.11 11.81
CA TYR A 145 -5.00 10.99 11.95
C TYR A 145 -5.01 12.22 11.03
N GLN A 146 -5.98 12.32 10.13
CA GLN A 146 -6.10 13.38 9.15
C GLN A 146 -7.56 13.79 8.94
N ASP A 147 -7.84 15.10 8.97
CA ASP A 147 -9.19 15.64 8.77
C ASP A 147 -9.59 15.74 7.29
N THR A 148 -8.60 15.79 6.39
CA THR A 148 -8.81 15.93 4.95
C THR A 148 -8.80 14.57 4.25
N MET A 149 -9.92 14.21 3.63
CA MET A 149 -10.03 12.94 2.90
C MET A 149 -9.39 13.00 1.51
N PRO A 150 -8.57 12.00 1.13
CA PRO A 150 -8.06 11.89 -0.22
C PRO A 150 -9.18 11.56 -1.20
N GLN A 151 -9.05 12.03 -2.45
CA GLN A 151 -10.00 11.70 -3.49
C GLN A 151 -9.92 10.21 -3.85
N ARG A 152 -11.08 9.54 -3.94
CA ARG A 152 -11.16 8.16 -4.43
C ARG A 152 -10.66 8.08 -5.87
N ILE A 153 -9.85 7.06 -6.17
CA ILE A 153 -9.35 6.79 -7.52
C ILE A 153 -10.21 5.71 -8.20
N LEU A 154 -10.15 5.63 -9.52
CA LEU A 154 -10.85 4.59 -10.28
C LEU A 154 -10.28 3.19 -9.97
N LEU A 155 -11.12 2.16 -10.09
CA LEU A 155 -10.73 0.77 -9.85
C LEU A 155 -9.52 0.36 -10.72
N SER A 156 -9.50 0.80 -11.99
CA SER A 156 -8.36 0.58 -12.88
C SER A 156 -7.08 1.22 -12.37
N GLN A 157 -7.12 2.37 -11.71
CA GLN A 157 -5.90 3.06 -11.26
C GLN A 157 -5.36 2.51 -9.93
N ASN A 158 -6.12 1.64 -9.26
CA ASN A 158 -5.76 1.10 -7.97
C ASN A 158 -4.92 -0.19 -8.10
N LYS A 159 -3.67 -0.13 -7.62
CA LYS A 159 -2.70 -1.24 -7.67
C LYS A 159 -3.14 -2.49 -6.89
N GLU A 160 -4.01 -2.34 -5.90
CA GLU A 160 -4.55 -3.44 -5.09
C GLU A 160 -5.39 -4.41 -5.94
N PHE A 161 -5.89 -3.98 -7.10
CA PHE A 161 -6.78 -4.78 -7.96
C PHE A 161 -6.13 -5.26 -9.26
N LYS A 162 -4.79 -5.36 -9.27
CA LYS A 162 -4.03 -5.92 -10.41
C LYS A 162 -4.49 -7.34 -10.79
N THR A 163 -5.00 -8.12 -9.85
CA THR A 163 -5.54 -9.46 -10.13
C THR A 163 -6.75 -9.43 -11.06
N ILE A 164 -7.61 -8.41 -10.97
CA ILE A 164 -8.74 -8.23 -11.88
C ILE A 164 -8.22 -7.90 -13.29
N LYS A 165 -7.23 -7.01 -13.39
CA LYS A 165 -6.56 -6.70 -14.68
C LYS A 165 -5.94 -7.93 -15.33
N ASN A 166 -5.28 -8.77 -14.54
CA ASN A 166 -4.71 -10.01 -15.05
C ASN A 166 -5.79 -11.01 -15.49
N ALA A 167 -6.94 -11.06 -14.80
CA ALA A 167 -8.07 -11.88 -15.25
C ALA A 167 -8.66 -11.40 -16.58
N VAL A 168 -8.73 -10.08 -16.82
CA VAL A 168 -9.11 -9.53 -18.14
C VAL A 168 -8.18 -10.05 -19.24
N ILE A 169 -6.87 -10.11 -18.99
CA ILE A 169 -5.89 -10.66 -19.95
C ILE A 169 -6.17 -12.15 -20.21
N GLN A 170 -6.34 -12.95 -19.15
CA GLN A 170 -6.60 -14.38 -19.29
C GLN A 170 -7.90 -14.65 -20.07
N GLU A 171 -8.98 -13.93 -19.76
CA GLU A 171 -10.25 -14.11 -20.45
C GLU A 171 -10.22 -13.61 -21.90
N ALA A 172 -9.44 -12.57 -22.20
CA ALA A 172 -9.19 -12.16 -23.58
C ALA A 172 -8.41 -13.24 -24.36
N LEU A 173 -7.42 -13.90 -23.73
CA LEU A 173 -6.74 -15.03 -24.35
C LEU A 173 -7.71 -16.21 -24.56
N ASN A 174 -8.60 -16.50 -23.64
CA ASN A 174 -9.62 -17.55 -23.81
C ASN A 174 -10.52 -17.26 -25.03
N LEU A 175 -10.94 -16.01 -25.20
CA LEU A 175 -11.69 -15.57 -26.39
C LEU A 175 -10.89 -15.77 -27.69
N PHE A 176 -9.58 -15.50 -27.66
CA PHE A 176 -8.69 -15.70 -28.81
C PHE A 176 -8.58 -17.18 -29.18
N HIS A 177 -8.34 -18.06 -28.20
CA HIS A 177 -8.23 -19.49 -28.45
C HIS A 177 -9.54 -20.05 -28.98
N ASN A 178 -10.71 -19.70 -28.41
CA ASN A 178 -12.00 -20.14 -28.94
C ASN A 178 -12.27 -19.70 -30.39
N ARG A 179 -11.64 -18.61 -30.85
CA ARG A 179 -11.69 -18.17 -32.25
C ARG A 179 -10.76 -18.97 -33.16
N ASN A 180 -9.66 -19.49 -32.62
CA ASN A 180 -8.62 -20.19 -33.36
C ASN A 180 -8.70 -21.73 -33.25
N THR A 181 -9.43 -22.30 -32.28
CA THR A 181 -9.60 -23.74 -32.06
C THR A 181 -10.53 -24.42 -33.09
N PHE A 182 -10.52 -23.94 -34.34
CA PHE A 182 -10.69 -24.84 -35.48
C PHE A 182 -9.38 -25.55 -35.86
N GLU A 183 -8.21 -25.15 -35.31
CA GLU A 183 -7.02 -26.01 -35.28
C GLU A 183 -6.24 -25.84 -33.96
N ASP A 184 -6.18 -26.96 -33.26
CA ASP A 184 -5.20 -27.44 -32.28
C ASP A 184 -5.14 -26.91 -30.83
N GLU A 185 -4.83 -27.90 -29.98
CA GLU A 185 -5.02 -28.01 -28.55
C GLU A 185 -3.95 -27.32 -27.66
N HIS A 186 -4.36 -27.16 -26.40
CA HIS A 186 -3.58 -27.00 -25.17
C HIS A 186 -2.82 -25.68 -24.96
N VAL A 187 -3.37 -24.86 -24.06
CA VAL A 187 -2.63 -23.81 -23.34
C VAL A 187 -2.56 -24.20 -21.87
N ASP A 188 -1.34 -24.41 -21.41
CA ASP A 188 -1.01 -24.60 -20.01
C ASP A 188 -1.51 -23.44 -19.16
N GLN A 189 -2.20 -23.78 -18.06
CA GLN A 189 -2.56 -22.85 -17.01
C GLN A 189 -1.28 -22.17 -16.48
N PRO A 190 -1.25 -20.85 -16.31
CA PRO A 190 -0.13 -20.21 -15.65
C PRO A 190 -0.13 -20.65 -14.19
N GLU A 191 0.97 -21.28 -13.77
CA GLU A 191 1.26 -21.55 -12.36
C GLU A 191 1.09 -20.26 -11.56
N GLU A 192 0.33 -20.34 -10.48
CA GLU A 192 0.35 -19.34 -9.43
C GLU A 192 1.80 -19.22 -8.94
N ASP A 193 2.43 -18.06 -9.17
CA ASP A 193 3.62 -17.61 -8.45
C ASP A 193 3.23 -17.52 -6.96
N ASN A 194 3.19 -18.66 -6.27
CA ASN A 194 3.32 -18.74 -4.83
C ASN A 194 4.80 -18.54 -4.53
N GLU A 195 5.21 -17.30 -4.25
CA GLU A 195 6.40 -17.12 -3.43
C GLU A 195 6.21 -17.87 -2.11
N PRO A 196 7.27 -18.52 -1.57
CA PRO A 196 7.12 -19.40 -0.43
C PRO A 196 6.68 -18.60 0.79
N VAL A 197 5.44 -18.86 1.24
CA VAL A 197 5.00 -18.52 2.58
C VAL A 197 5.71 -19.49 3.52
N GLU A 198 6.76 -19.00 4.20
CA GLU A 198 7.30 -19.70 5.36
C GLU A 198 6.24 -19.73 6.46
N GLU A 199 5.58 -20.87 6.58
CA GLU A 199 4.69 -21.18 7.67
C GLU A 199 5.52 -21.64 8.88
N SER A 200 6.00 -20.67 9.67
CA SER A 200 6.08 -20.86 11.12
C SER A 200 6.10 -19.53 11.86
N ASN A 201 5.25 -19.46 12.90
CA ASN A 201 5.10 -18.43 13.94
C ASN A 201 3.96 -17.42 13.74
N LEU A 202 2.81 -17.75 14.35
CA LEU A 202 1.85 -16.75 14.83
C LEU A 202 2.59 -15.71 15.69
N LYS A 203 2.74 -14.47 15.20
CA LYS A 203 2.87 -13.23 16.00
C LYS A 203 2.90 -11.94 15.14
N LYS A 204 1.84 -11.13 15.32
CA LYS A 204 1.74 -9.64 15.29
C LYS A 204 1.89 -8.86 13.96
N ASN A 205 0.76 -8.21 13.61
CA ASN A 205 0.53 -6.96 12.83
C ASN A 205 1.06 -6.84 11.38
N PRO A 206 0.17 -6.67 10.38
CA PRO A 206 0.56 -6.26 9.03
C PRO A 206 0.59 -4.72 8.89
N ARG A 207 1.78 -4.16 8.66
CA ARG A 207 2.00 -2.84 8.03
C ARG A 207 2.48 -3.09 6.59
N ALA A 208 1.87 -2.43 5.60
CA ALA A 208 2.50 -1.78 4.42
C ALA A 208 1.49 -1.60 3.26
N ASP A 209 1.09 -0.34 2.99
CA ASP A 209 0.58 0.09 1.67
C ASP A 209 1.79 0.19 0.70
N PRO A 210 1.74 -0.38 -0.52
CA PRO A 210 2.91 -0.58 -1.40
C PRO A 210 3.50 0.67 -2.11
N ASN A 211 3.62 1.84 -1.49
CA ASN A 211 4.18 3.04 -2.17
C ASN A 211 5.56 3.49 -1.69
N ASP A 212 6.26 2.70 -0.87
CA ASP A 212 7.58 3.10 -0.35
C ASP A 212 8.74 2.24 -0.82
N ILE A 213 9.82 2.94 -1.10
CA ILE A 213 11.03 2.49 -1.80
C ILE A 213 11.91 1.70 -0.83
N HIS A 214 12.41 0.58 -1.33
CA HIS A 214 13.29 -0.41 -0.72
C HIS A 214 14.51 0.17 0.04
N LEU A 215 14.72 -0.24 1.30
CA LEU A 215 16.06 -0.61 1.79
C LEU A 215 16.01 -1.51 3.04
N LYS A 216 16.48 -2.75 2.90
CA LYS A 216 16.88 -3.65 4.01
C LYS A 216 18.25 -3.21 4.55
N GLY A 217 18.42 -3.17 5.86
CA GLY A 217 19.73 -3.07 6.50
C GLY A 217 19.65 -3.08 8.03
N GLN A 218 20.11 -4.17 8.65
CA GLN A 218 20.12 -4.45 10.09
C GLN A 218 20.79 -3.37 10.95
N THR A 219 20.28 -3.15 12.17
CA THR A 219 21.10 -3.18 13.39
C THR A 219 20.21 -3.47 14.60
N SER A 220 20.50 -4.58 15.29
CA SER A 220 19.98 -4.85 16.64
C SER A 220 20.60 -3.85 17.61
N ILE A 221 19.78 -3.19 18.42
CA ILE A 221 20.25 -2.41 19.56
C ILE A 221 19.49 -2.91 20.79
N ASP A 222 20.15 -3.75 21.58
CA ASP A 222 19.65 -4.22 22.87
C ASP A 222 19.75 -3.07 23.88
N PHE A 223 18.60 -2.55 24.31
CA PHE A 223 18.51 -1.69 25.50
C PHE A 223 17.72 -2.43 26.59
N ALA A 224 18.45 -3.10 27.47
CA ALA A 224 17.90 -3.65 28.70
C ALA A 224 17.68 -2.52 29.70
N VAL A 225 16.42 -2.18 29.99
CA VAL A 225 16.05 -1.30 31.10
C VAL A 225 15.24 -2.13 32.10
N GLN A 226 15.82 -2.37 33.28
CA GLN A 226 15.14 -3.02 34.40
C GLN A 226 14.17 -2.04 35.06
N VAL A 227 12.91 -2.47 35.22
CA VAL A 227 11.88 -1.74 35.98
C VAL A 227 11.81 -2.33 37.40
N PRO A 228 11.79 -1.52 38.47
CA PRO A 228 11.60 -2.04 39.83
C PRO A 228 10.12 -2.39 40.04
N THR A 229 9.83 -3.64 40.38
CA THR A 229 8.50 -4.09 40.79
C THR A 229 8.30 -3.81 42.28
N SER A 230 7.34 -2.95 42.62
CA SER A 230 6.88 -2.78 44.01
C SER A 230 5.75 -3.77 44.32
N SER A 231 5.82 -4.30 45.54
CA SER A 231 5.04 -5.42 46.09
C SER A 231 3.54 -5.12 46.24
N ALA A 232 2.73 -6.16 46.03
CA ALA A 232 1.29 -6.17 46.05
C ALA A 232 0.67 -6.01 47.45
N ASN A 233 -0.55 -5.45 47.49
CA ASN A 233 -1.61 -5.87 48.42
C ASN A 233 -2.94 -5.87 47.64
N LYS A 234 -3.66 -6.99 47.70
CA LYS A 234 -4.98 -7.22 47.07
C LYS A 234 -6.08 -6.84 48.04
N GLU A 235 -7.15 -6.22 47.54
CA GLU A 235 -8.54 -6.57 47.87
C GLU A 235 -9.55 -5.98 46.85
N ASN A 236 -10.25 -6.90 46.16
CA ASN A 236 -11.59 -6.88 45.52
C ASN A 236 -12.21 -5.59 44.92
N ALA A 237 -12.46 -5.60 43.60
CA ALA A 237 -13.80 -5.47 42.97
C ALA A 237 -13.71 -5.46 41.42
N CYS A 238 -14.75 -5.98 40.77
CA CYS A 238 -14.91 -6.14 39.32
C CYS A 238 -14.94 -4.80 38.56
N ALA A 239 -13.91 -4.53 37.75
CA ALA A 239 -13.93 -3.61 36.61
C ALA A 239 -12.78 -4.02 35.67
N HIS A 240 -12.98 -3.95 34.35
CA HIS A 240 -11.90 -4.14 33.36
C HIS A 240 -10.86 -3.03 33.51
N SER A 241 -9.92 -3.18 34.44
CA SER A 241 -8.76 -2.29 34.57
C SER A 241 -7.68 -2.79 33.62
N GLN A 242 -7.49 -2.10 32.49
CA GLN A 242 -6.23 -2.21 31.74
C GLN A 242 -5.08 -1.93 32.72
N SER A 243 -4.13 -2.84 32.83
CA SER A 243 -3.09 -2.73 33.86
C SER A 243 -2.15 -1.57 33.51
N ASN A 244 -1.64 -0.85 34.51
CA ASN A 244 -0.63 0.20 34.30
C ASN A 244 0.61 -0.32 33.53
N SER A 245 0.85 -1.64 33.56
CA SER A 245 1.88 -2.34 32.79
C SER A 245 1.58 -2.35 31.29
N ASP A 246 0.32 -2.52 30.87
CA ASP A 246 -0.07 -2.52 29.46
C ASP A 246 0.05 -1.12 28.86
N ILE A 247 -0.32 -0.10 29.63
CA ILE A 247 -0.18 1.32 29.25
C ILE A 247 1.30 1.71 29.16
N SER A 248 2.13 1.27 30.11
CA SER A 248 3.57 1.52 30.09
C SER A 248 4.24 0.83 28.90
N LEU A 249 3.86 -0.42 28.61
CA LEU A 249 4.39 -1.16 27.46
C LEU A 249 3.97 -0.54 26.12
N ALA A 250 2.72 -0.07 26.00
CA ALA A 250 2.27 0.68 24.83
C ALA A 250 3.04 2.00 24.69
N SER A 251 3.29 2.69 25.80
CA SER A 251 4.07 3.93 25.83
C SER A 251 5.54 3.70 25.42
N PHE A 252 6.18 2.62 25.87
CA PHE A 252 7.53 2.24 25.42
C PHE A 252 7.57 1.82 23.95
N ARG A 253 6.55 1.11 23.45
CA ARG A 253 6.43 0.78 22.02
C ARG A 253 6.26 2.02 21.16
N LEU A 254 5.40 2.95 21.59
CA LEU A 254 5.26 4.26 20.96
C LEU A 254 6.61 4.97 20.93
N LEU A 255 7.30 5.10 22.07
CA LEU A 255 8.60 5.76 22.17
C LEU A 255 9.65 5.11 21.26
N ALA A 256 9.70 3.77 21.21
CA ALA A 256 10.60 3.03 20.33
C ALA A 256 10.25 3.24 18.84
N GLN A 257 8.96 3.31 18.49
CA GLN A 257 8.52 3.66 17.15
C GLN A 257 8.90 5.10 16.81
N MET A 258 8.78 6.06 17.73
CA MET A 258 9.22 7.45 17.51
C MET A 258 10.70 7.52 17.17
N THR A 259 11.53 6.79 17.93
CA THR A 259 12.97 6.77 17.67
C THR A 259 13.26 6.21 16.29
N GLN A 260 12.56 5.17 15.85
CA GLN A 260 12.75 4.60 14.51
C GLN A 260 12.33 5.56 13.39
N ILE A 261 11.15 6.19 13.51
CA ILE A 261 10.64 7.15 12.52
C ILE A 261 11.59 8.33 12.39
N LEU A 262 12.01 8.91 13.52
CA LEU A 262 12.96 10.01 13.53
C LEU A 262 14.31 9.58 12.96
N GLN A 263 14.80 8.38 13.29
CA GLN A 263 16.07 7.87 12.76
C GLN A 263 16.03 7.64 11.24
N ASP A 264 14.91 7.11 10.73
CA ASP A 264 14.71 6.86 9.30
C ASP A 264 14.62 8.19 8.53
N ASP A 265 13.93 9.19 9.08
CA ASP A 265 13.87 10.54 8.51
C ASP A 265 15.22 11.27 8.56
N ILE A 266 15.98 11.17 9.67
CA ILE A 266 17.37 11.67 9.75
C ILE A 266 18.20 11.05 8.66
N SER A 267 18.15 9.73 8.52
CA SER A 267 18.97 8.97 7.57
C SER A 267 18.64 9.32 6.11
N LYS A 268 17.35 9.55 5.82
CA LYS A 268 16.90 10.01 4.49
C LYS A 268 17.37 11.45 4.22
N ASN A 269 17.29 12.35 5.20
CA ASN A 269 17.66 13.75 5.02
C ASN A 269 19.18 13.97 5.02
N ASP A 270 19.95 13.22 5.80
CA ASP A 270 21.42 13.21 5.78
C ASP A 270 21.97 12.71 4.44
N ASN A 271 21.31 11.74 3.80
CA ASN A 271 21.64 11.32 2.44
C ASN A 271 21.44 12.45 1.42
N ILE A 272 20.37 13.24 1.57
CA ILE A 272 20.11 14.40 0.71
C ILE A 272 21.15 15.49 0.96
N HIS A 273 21.42 15.84 2.22
CA HIS A 273 22.43 16.84 2.58
C HIS A 273 23.84 16.45 2.13
N SER A 274 24.25 15.18 2.32
CA SER A 274 25.56 14.70 1.87
C SER A 274 25.68 14.68 0.34
N HIS A 275 24.59 14.42 -0.39
CA HIS A 275 24.57 14.48 -1.85
C HIS A 275 24.68 15.92 -2.36
N ILE A 276 23.99 16.87 -1.72
CA ILE A 276 24.08 18.31 -2.02
C ILE A 276 25.50 18.81 -1.73
N GLU A 277 26.09 18.42 -0.61
CA GLU A 277 27.44 18.82 -0.22
C GLU A 277 28.49 18.27 -1.20
N LYS A 278 28.38 17.00 -1.63
CA LYS A 278 29.24 16.42 -2.67
C LYS A 278 29.13 17.16 -4.00
N LYS A 279 27.92 17.52 -4.43
CA LYS A 279 27.70 18.31 -5.65
C LYS A 279 28.27 19.72 -5.53
N LEU A 280 28.17 20.35 -4.36
CA LEU A 280 28.74 21.66 -4.09
C LEU A 280 30.27 21.60 -4.10
N GLN A 281 30.87 20.58 -3.48
CA GLN A 281 32.31 20.34 -3.51
C GLN A 281 32.83 20.10 -4.93
N GLN A 282 32.13 19.29 -5.74
CA GLN A 282 32.47 19.08 -7.15
C GLN A 282 32.46 20.40 -7.94
N LYS A 283 31.42 21.23 -7.78
CA LYS A 283 31.36 22.55 -8.42
C LYS A 283 32.47 23.48 -7.96
N ILE A 284 32.85 23.45 -6.68
CA ILE A 284 33.97 24.25 -6.14
C ILE A 284 35.29 23.78 -6.75
N THR A 285 35.52 22.46 -6.85
CA THR A 285 36.73 21.91 -7.48
C THR A 285 36.80 22.22 -8.96
N GLU A 286 35.70 22.11 -9.70
CA GLU A 286 35.63 22.50 -11.12
C GLU A 286 35.91 23.99 -11.32
N LYS A 287 35.34 24.85 -10.45
CA LYS A 287 35.62 26.31 -10.50
C LYS A 287 37.08 26.62 -10.22
N LYS A 288 37.70 25.94 -9.25
CA LYS A 288 39.15 26.08 -8.95
C LYS A 288 40.02 25.63 -10.13
N TRP A 289 39.62 24.56 -10.82
CA TRP A 289 40.28 24.07 -12.01
C TRP A 289 40.17 25.05 -13.19
N MET A 290 38.99 25.63 -13.40
CA MET A 290 38.74 26.65 -14.43
C MET A 290 39.43 28.00 -14.15
N GLN A 291 39.71 28.32 -12.89
CA GLN A 291 40.49 29.51 -12.49
C GLN A 291 42.00 29.27 -12.49
N GLY A 292 42.47 28.10 -12.97
CA GLY A 292 43.89 27.81 -13.14
C GLY A 292 44.67 27.55 -11.85
N GLN A 293 43.99 27.38 -10.71
CA GLN A 293 44.64 26.99 -9.47
C GLN A 293 44.90 25.47 -9.46
N LYS A 294 46.12 25.07 -9.83
CA LYS A 294 46.62 23.72 -9.53
C LYS A 294 46.84 23.59 -8.02
N GLN A 295 46.22 22.57 -7.41
CA GLN A 295 46.54 22.18 -6.04
C GLN A 295 48.00 21.71 -6.00
N GLY A 296 48.81 22.37 -5.18
CA GLY A 296 50.11 21.88 -4.74
C GLY A 296 49.97 20.97 -3.53
#